data_AF-A0A5A7TJX8-F1
#
_entry.id   AF-A0A5A7TJX8-F1
#
_cell.length_a   1.000
_cell.length_b   1.000
_cell.length_c   1.000
_cell.angle_alpha   90.00
_cell.angle_beta   90.00
_cell.angle_gamma   90.00
#
_symmetry.space_group_name_H-M   'P 1'
#
loop_
_entity.id
_entity.type
_entity.pdbx_description
1 polymer ?
#
loop_
_entity_poly.entity_id
_entity_poly.type
_entity_poly.pdbx_seq_one_letter_code
_entity_poly.pdbx_strand_id
1 'polypeptide(L)'
;MSSMNPSGKAQKDELVKLEEHMLYLVEVSDFIRYLESRLDEISEKTDTIDAVAGHVEGLPIQELLVRVDTLEVNVGRTDNYKYGDSSSGFVAHMEGRVNELDSFQKTLLEMINSMSEDFRATFDVVSNEIAGVNARLNLMMQAMSNQAPAGGAIPVSRVKIPEPKPFCGERDAKALESYIFDLEQYFKATKTVTEEVKVTLATMHLSEDVKLWWRSRYVDI
;
A
#
# COMPACT_ATOMS: atom_id res chain seq x y z
N MET A 1 -8.94 13.74 55.47
CA MET A 1 -8.20 12.91 54.50
C MET A 1 -8.79 13.19 53.14
N SER A 2 -8.05 13.86 52.25
CA SER A 2 -8.51 14.20 50.89
C SER A 2 -8.58 12.93 50.05
N SER A 3 -9.79 12.60 49.58
CA SER A 3 -10.02 11.51 48.65
C SER A 3 -9.53 11.93 47.27
N MET A 4 -8.45 11.30 46.79
CA MET A 4 -7.94 11.51 45.43
C MET A 4 -8.95 10.91 44.44
N ASN A 5 -9.58 11.76 43.62
CA ASN A 5 -10.60 11.38 42.65
C ASN A 5 -10.04 10.39 41.61
N PRO A 6 -10.46 9.11 41.62
CA PRO A 6 -9.99 8.10 40.66
C PRO A 6 -10.53 8.33 39.22
N SER A 7 -11.59 9.15 39.08
CA SER A 7 -12.24 9.50 37.82
C SER A 7 -11.33 10.24 36.83
N GLY A 8 -10.39 11.04 37.33
CA GLY A 8 -9.51 11.83 36.45
C GLY A 8 -8.43 10.98 35.78
N LYS A 9 -8.10 9.81 36.35
CA LYS A 9 -7.07 8.92 35.81
C LYS A 9 -7.61 8.10 34.64
N ALA A 10 -8.82 7.54 34.79
CA ALA A 10 -9.49 6.79 33.73
C ALA A 10 -9.76 7.64 32.48
N GLN A 11 -10.19 8.90 32.64
CA GLN A 11 -10.35 9.82 31.51
C GLN A 11 -9.02 10.14 30.81
N LYS A 12 -7.92 10.20 31.57
CA LYS A 12 -6.58 10.46 31.03
C LYS A 12 -6.06 9.26 30.23
N ASP A 13 -6.31 8.05 30.72
CA ASP A 13 -5.93 6.81 30.04
C ASP A 13 -6.76 6.59 28.74
N GLU A 14 -8.04 6.97 28.73
CA GLU A 14 -8.85 6.98 27.51
C GLU A 14 -8.36 8.02 26.49
N LEU A 15 -7.89 9.17 26.95
CA LEU A 15 -7.36 10.22 26.08
C LEU A 15 -6.04 9.78 25.42
N VAL A 16 -5.15 9.13 26.17
CA VAL A 16 -3.89 8.57 25.65
C VAL A 16 -4.19 7.49 24.59
N LYS A 17 -5.20 6.65 24.83
CA LYS A 17 -5.60 5.62 23.87
C LYS A 17 -6.19 6.22 22.59
N LEU A 18 -6.95 7.31 22.70
CA LEU A 18 -7.44 8.04 21.54
C LEU A 18 -6.28 8.68 20.75
N GLU A 19 -5.29 9.22 21.46
CA GLU A 19 -4.07 9.78 20.86
C GLU A 19 -3.27 8.72 20.08
N GLU A 20 -3.09 7.52 20.63
CA GLU A 20 -2.45 6.39 19.93
C GLU A 20 -3.22 5.98 18.66
N HIS A 21 -4.55 5.92 18.73
CA HIS A 21 -5.38 5.62 17.57
C HIS A 21 -5.33 6.73 16.50
N MET A 22 -5.23 8.00 16.91
CA MET A 22 -5.03 9.10 15.97
C MET A 22 -3.66 9.01 15.30
N LEU A 23 -2.61 8.64 16.05
CA LEU A 23 -1.28 8.44 15.49
C LEU A 23 -1.28 7.32 14.44
N TYR A 24 -1.95 6.20 14.74
CA TYR A 24 -2.10 5.09 13.80
C TYR A 24 -2.88 5.50 12.53
N LEU A 25 -3.93 6.30 12.67
CA LEU A 25 -4.68 6.81 11.50
C LEU A 25 -3.83 7.73 10.62
N VAL A 26 -2.96 8.55 11.22
CA VAL A 26 -1.99 9.37 10.47
C VAL A 26 -1.01 8.49 9.71
N GLU A 27 -0.47 7.44 10.34
CA GLU A 27 0.45 6.50 9.71
C GLU A 27 -0.20 5.73 8.55
N VAL A 28 -1.45 5.29 8.71
CA VAL A 28 -2.24 4.68 7.64
C VAL A 28 -2.47 5.66 6.49
N SER A 29 -2.78 6.93 6.79
CA SER A 29 -2.97 7.96 5.76
C SER A 29 -1.68 8.25 4.99
N ASP A 30 -0.53 8.27 5.67
CA ASP A 30 0.77 8.45 5.03
C ASP A 30 1.13 7.25 4.14
N PHE A 31 0.79 6.04 4.58
CA PHE A 31 0.99 4.84 3.78
C PHE A 31 0.11 4.81 2.52
N ILE A 32 -1.16 5.22 2.62
CA ILE A 32 -2.05 5.36 1.45
C ILE A 32 -1.46 6.34 0.45
N ARG A 33 -1.03 7.52 0.91
CA ARG A 33 -0.41 8.53 0.05
C ARG A 33 0.87 8.03 -0.61
N TYR A 34 1.67 7.24 0.09
CA TYR A 34 2.85 6.57 -0.47
C TYR A 34 2.47 5.57 -1.57
N LEU A 35 1.43 4.75 -1.36
CA LEU A 35 0.95 3.80 -2.36
C LEU A 35 0.38 4.49 -3.60
N GLU A 36 -0.34 5.60 -3.44
CA GLU A 36 -0.82 6.42 -4.56
C GLU A 36 0.34 6.93 -5.41
N SER A 37 1.38 7.50 -4.78
CA SER A 37 2.59 7.94 -5.50
C SER A 37 3.30 6.79 -6.21
N ARG A 38 3.34 5.59 -5.61
CA ARG A 38 3.90 4.40 -6.26
C ARG A 38 3.09 3.96 -7.47
N LEU A 39 1.77 4.10 -7.42
CA LEU A 39 0.86 3.75 -8.51
C LEU A 39 1.04 4.70 -9.69
N ASP A 40 1.15 6.01 -9.42
CA ASP A 40 1.42 7.02 -10.45
C ASP A 40 2.75 6.74 -11.18
N GLU A 41 3.81 6.40 -10.44
CA GLU A 41 5.12 6.06 -11.02
C GLU A 41 5.05 4.78 -11.88
N ILE A 42 4.23 3.80 -11.48
CA ILE A 42 4.02 2.56 -12.27
C ILE A 42 3.24 2.87 -13.54
N SER A 43 2.24 3.76 -13.48
CA SER A 43 1.48 4.20 -14.64
C SER A 43 2.40 4.85 -15.67
N GLU A 44 3.24 5.81 -15.24
CA GLU A 44 4.19 6.49 -16.13
C GLU A 44 5.17 5.50 -16.77
N LYS A 45 5.71 4.55 -15.98
CA LYS A 45 6.58 3.49 -16.51
C LYS A 45 5.87 2.60 -17.54
N THR A 46 4.58 2.32 -17.34
CA THR A 46 3.79 1.52 -18.27
C THR A 46 3.63 2.25 -19.60
N ASP A 47 3.34 3.55 -19.58
CA ASP A 47 3.28 4.37 -20.80
C ASP A 47 4.62 4.36 -21.56
N THR A 48 5.76 4.38 -20.85
CA THR A 48 7.07 4.28 -21.50
C THR A 48 7.34 2.89 -22.11
N ILE A 49 6.84 1.82 -21.50
CA ILE A 49 6.95 0.47 -22.04
C ILE A 49 6.12 0.34 -23.31
N ASP A 50 4.90 0.87 -23.33
CA ASP A 50 4.05 0.86 -24.52
C ASP A 50 4.69 1.64 -25.68
N ALA A 51 5.33 2.78 -25.38
CA ALA A 51 6.09 3.53 -26.38
C ALA A 51 7.29 2.74 -26.94
N VAL A 52 8.04 2.04 -26.08
CA VAL A 52 9.16 1.17 -26.50
C VAL A 52 8.66 -0.05 -27.27
N ALA A 53 7.56 -0.66 -26.84
CA ALA A 53 6.95 -1.80 -27.52
C ALA A 53 6.52 -1.45 -28.93
N GLY A 54 5.89 -0.29 -29.13
CA GLY A 54 5.56 0.23 -30.46
C GLY A 54 6.80 0.48 -31.33
N HIS A 55 7.92 0.92 -30.75
CA HIS A 55 9.18 1.03 -31.49
C HIS A 55 9.76 -0.33 -31.87
N VAL A 56 9.66 -1.35 -31.00
CA VAL A 56 10.13 -2.73 -31.26
C VAL A 56 9.28 -3.43 -32.32
N GLU A 57 7.96 -3.25 -32.31
CA GLU A 57 7.08 -3.71 -33.40
C GLU A 57 7.35 -2.97 -34.72
N GLY A 58 7.78 -1.71 -34.64
CA GLY A 58 8.24 -0.93 -35.78
C GLY A 58 9.69 -1.21 -36.21
N LEU A 59 10.47 -2.01 -35.45
CA LEU A 59 11.82 -2.37 -35.85
C LEU A 59 11.77 -3.34 -37.04
N PRO A 60 12.70 -3.21 -38.01
CA PRO A 60 12.78 -4.08 -39.16
C PRO A 60 13.35 -5.46 -38.77
N ILE A 61 13.11 -5.96 -37.55
CA ILE A 61 13.59 -7.29 -37.11
C ILE A 61 12.95 -8.38 -37.97
N GLN A 62 11.68 -8.23 -38.37
CA GLN A 62 11.05 -9.11 -39.35
C GLN A 62 11.70 -8.99 -40.74
N GLU A 63 12.07 -7.78 -41.18
CA GLU A 63 12.80 -7.55 -42.44
C GLU A 63 14.24 -8.11 -42.37
N LEU A 64 14.90 -8.03 -41.22
CA LEU A 64 16.21 -8.59 -40.92
C LEU A 64 16.17 -10.11 -40.92
N LEU A 65 15.13 -10.71 -40.33
CA LEU A 65 14.89 -12.16 -40.40
C LEU A 65 14.72 -12.62 -41.85
N VAL A 66 13.87 -11.96 -42.63
CA VAL A 66 13.68 -12.27 -44.06
C VAL A 66 14.98 -12.10 -44.86
N ARG A 67 15.79 -11.07 -44.53
CA ARG A 67 17.10 -10.87 -45.15
C ARG A 67 18.13 -11.91 -44.73
N VAL A 68 18.14 -12.36 -43.48
CA VAL A 68 19.00 -13.44 -42.97
C VAL A 68 18.63 -14.76 -43.63
N ASP A 69 17.35 -15.10 -43.73
CA ASP A 69 16.87 -16.30 -44.44
C ASP A 69 17.30 -16.26 -45.92
N THR A 70 17.17 -15.09 -46.55
CA THR A 70 17.63 -14.88 -47.94
C THR A 70 19.16 -15.02 -48.05
N LEU A 71 19.91 -14.54 -47.06
CA LEU A 71 21.36 -14.63 -47.03
C LEU A 71 21.83 -16.06 -46.78
N GLU A 72 21.16 -16.82 -45.92
CA GLU A 72 21.46 -18.22 -45.61
C GLU A 72 21.26 -19.11 -46.84
N VAL A 73 20.18 -18.89 -47.59
CA VAL A 73 19.94 -19.55 -48.89
C VAL A 73 21.03 -19.21 -49.91
N ASN A 74 21.54 -17.97 -49.90
CA ASN A 74 22.62 -17.55 -50.79
C ASN A 74 24.00 -18.08 -50.33
N VAL A 75 24.25 -18.17 -49.02
CA VAL A 75 25.48 -18.70 -48.43
C VAL A 75 25.61 -20.20 -48.70
N GLY A 76 24.52 -20.97 -48.56
CA GLY A 76 24.49 -22.39 -48.93
C GLY A 76 24.72 -22.67 -50.42
N ARG A 77 24.58 -21.66 -51.29
CA ARG A 77 24.98 -21.73 -52.71
C ARG A 77 26.45 -21.38 -52.95
N THR A 78 27.13 -20.72 -52.00
CA THR A 78 28.52 -20.25 -52.13
C THR A 78 29.56 -21.16 -51.49
N ASP A 79 29.19 -22.36 -51.01
CA ASP A 79 30.09 -23.40 -50.47
C ASP A 79 31.03 -24.05 -51.52
N ASN A 80 31.57 -23.25 -52.44
CA ASN A 80 32.62 -23.61 -53.37
C ASN A 80 33.82 -22.64 -53.31
N TYR A 81 34.18 -22.14 -52.12
CA TYR A 81 35.47 -21.49 -51.93
C TYR A 81 36.22 -22.06 -50.73
N LYS A 82 37.37 -22.68 -51.03
CA LYS A 82 38.26 -23.32 -50.08
C LYS A 82 38.65 -22.36 -48.95
N TYR A 83 38.25 -22.75 -47.74
CA TYR A 83 38.64 -22.13 -46.48
C TYR A 83 40.16 -22.29 -46.25
N GLY A 84 40.87 -21.17 -46.36
CA GLY A 84 42.30 -21.07 -46.07
C GLY A 84 42.55 -20.60 -44.64
N ASP A 85 43.30 -21.41 -43.89
CA ASP A 85 44.20 -21.25 -42.72
C ASP A 85 44.33 -19.94 -41.90
N SER A 86 43.53 -18.88 -42.10
CA SER A 86 43.60 -17.62 -41.35
C SER A 86 42.66 -17.54 -40.13
N SER A 87 41.99 -18.64 -39.79
CA SER A 87 40.94 -18.68 -38.76
C SER A 87 41.45 -18.77 -37.31
N SER A 88 42.57 -19.46 -37.09
CA SER A 88 43.06 -19.82 -35.76
C SER A 88 43.33 -18.60 -34.85
N GLY A 89 43.92 -17.53 -35.40
CA GLY A 89 44.23 -16.32 -34.63
C GLY A 89 43.00 -15.49 -34.23
N PHE A 90 41.96 -15.46 -35.06
CA PHE A 90 40.70 -14.77 -34.74
C PHE A 90 39.93 -15.53 -33.65
N VAL A 91 39.90 -16.85 -33.73
CA VAL A 91 39.28 -17.72 -32.72
C VAL A 91 39.97 -17.54 -31.37
N ALA A 92 41.30 -17.58 -31.32
CA ALA A 92 42.07 -17.37 -30.09
C ALA A 92 41.84 -15.99 -29.45
N HIS A 93 41.74 -14.93 -30.27
CA HIS A 93 41.44 -13.59 -29.78
C HIS A 93 40.02 -13.46 -29.21
N MET A 94 39.03 -14.05 -29.88
CA MET A 94 37.65 -14.05 -29.39
C MET A 94 37.51 -14.86 -28.10
N GLU A 95 38.19 -16.00 -28.00
CA GLU A 95 38.25 -16.82 -26.79
C GLU A 95 38.84 -16.04 -25.60
N GLY A 96 39.92 -15.28 -25.82
CA GLY A 96 40.49 -14.38 -24.81
C GLY A 96 39.49 -13.34 -24.30
N ARG A 97 38.73 -12.69 -25.20
CA ARG A 97 37.71 -11.71 -24.84
C ARG A 97 36.53 -12.31 -24.09
N VAL A 98 36.13 -13.54 -24.42
CA VAL A 98 35.06 -14.25 -23.72
C VAL A 98 35.49 -14.58 -22.29
N ASN A 99 36.73 -15.03 -22.09
CA ASN A 99 37.26 -15.32 -20.75
C ASN A 99 37.40 -14.05 -19.89
N GLU A 100 37.79 -12.92 -20.49
CA GLU A 100 37.84 -11.63 -19.79
C GLU A 100 36.44 -11.16 -19.37
N LEU A 101 35.44 -11.34 -20.26
CA LEU A 101 34.05 -11.03 -19.95
C LEU A 101 33.49 -11.91 -18.83
N ASP A 102 33.78 -13.21 -18.84
CA ASP A 102 33.36 -14.16 -17.80
C ASP A 102 33.97 -13.78 -16.43
N SER A 103 35.27 -13.46 -16.42
CA SER A 103 35.96 -12.98 -15.22
C SER A 103 35.32 -11.69 -14.66
N PHE A 104 35.02 -10.73 -15.53
CA PHE A 104 34.37 -9.49 -15.14
C PHE A 104 32.94 -9.73 -14.58
N GLN A 105 32.16 -10.58 -15.25
CA GLN A 105 30.83 -10.96 -14.78
C GLN A 105 30.88 -11.62 -13.40
N LYS A 106 31.85 -12.51 -13.17
CA LYS A 106 32.05 -13.15 -11.88
C LYS A 106 32.39 -12.15 -10.78
N THR A 107 33.28 -11.19 -11.06
CA THR A 107 33.61 -10.11 -10.11
C THR A 107 32.38 -9.26 -9.78
N LEU A 108 31.58 -8.88 -10.78
CA LEU A 108 30.34 -8.14 -10.54
C LEU A 108 29.36 -8.93 -9.67
N LEU A 109 29.22 -10.24 -9.92
CA LEU A 109 28.33 -11.09 -9.15
C LEU A 109 28.78 -11.22 -7.69
N GLU A 110 30.09 -11.35 -7.46
CA GLU A 110 30.67 -11.36 -6.10
C GLU A 110 30.41 -10.04 -5.36
N MET A 111 30.57 -8.90 -6.03
CA MET A 111 30.26 -7.59 -5.44
C MET A 111 28.78 -7.43 -5.09
N ILE A 112 27.89 -7.84 -5.99
CA ILE A 112 26.44 -7.78 -5.77
C ILE A 112 26.05 -8.69 -4.61
N ASN A 113 26.58 -9.91 -4.58
CA ASN A 113 26.32 -10.84 -3.48
C ASN A 113 26.79 -10.25 -2.15
N SER A 114 28.04 -9.79 -2.05
CA SER A 114 28.57 -9.15 -0.83
C SER A 114 27.66 -8.03 -0.33
N MET A 115 27.25 -7.13 -1.23
CA MET A 115 26.37 -6.02 -0.86
C MET A 115 24.98 -6.51 -0.40
N SER A 116 24.45 -7.54 -1.05
CA SER A 116 23.19 -8.18 -0.63
C SER A 116 23.28 -8.84 0.74
N GLU A 117 24.44 -9.43 1.08
CA GLU A 117 24.68 -10.00 2.40
C GLU A 117 24.70 -8.92 3.48
N ASP A 118 25.37 -7.79 3.22
CA ASP A 118 25.43 -6.65 4.15
C ASP A 118 24.03 -6.05 4.40
N PHE A 119 23.24 -5.90 3.34
CA PHE A 119 21.85 -5.45 3.46
C PHE A 119 21.00 -6.43 4.26
N ARG A 120 21.14 -7.74 4.00
CA ARG A 120 20.43 -8.78 4.73
C ARG A 120 20.79 -8.77 6.22
N ALA A 121 22.08 -8.69 6.55
CA ALA A 121 22.54 -8.62 7.93
C ALA A 121 21.97 -7.39 8.65
N THR A 122 21.97 -6.23 7.99
CA THR A 122 21.40 -4.99 8.56
C THR A 122 19.88 -5.11 8.73
N PHE A 123 19.19 -5.68 7.76
CA PHE A 123 17.75 -5.92 7.82
C PHE A 123 17.38 -6.88 8.96
N ASP A 124 18.14 -7.97 9.14
CA ASP A 124 17.93 -8.93 10.22
C ASP A 124 18.07 -8.27 11.59
N VAL A 125 19.05 -7.37 11.78
CA VAL A 125 19.19 -6.59 13.02
C VAL A 125 17.94 -5.75 13.29
N VAL A 126 17.49 -4.97 12.30
CA VAL A 126 16.31 -4.11 12.43
C VAL A 126 15.05 -4.93 12.71
N SER A 127 14.86 -6.04 11.99
CA SER A 127 13.71 -6.92 12.17
C SER A 127 13.67 -7.53 13.58
N ASN A 128 14.84 -7.95 14.09
CA ASN A 128 14.96 -8.48 15.45
C ASN A 128 14.70 -7.41 16.52
N GLU A 129 15.12 -6.16 16.30
CA GLU A 129 14.80 -5.05 17.21
C GLU A 129 13.29 -4.76 17.24
N ILE A 130 12.62 -4.73 16.10
CA ILE A 130 11.16 -4.56 16.00
C ILE A 130 10.44 -5.70 16.74
N ALA A 131 10.86 -6.95 16.52
CA ALA A 131 10.31 -8.09 17.23
C ALA A 131 10.52 -7.96 18.75
N GLY A 132 11.69 -7.49 19.18
CA GLY A 132 12.00 -7.23 20.59
C GLY A 132 11.13 -6.14 21.21
N VAL A 133 10.91 -5.03 20.50
CA VAL A 133 10.01 -3.94 20.93
C VAL A 133 8.57 -4.43 21.04
N ASN A 134 8.08 -5.16 20.04
CA ASN A 134 6.73 -5.74 20.03
C ASN A 134 6.52 -6.72 21.21
N ALA A 135 7.51 -7.55 21.52
CA ALA A 135 7.43 -8.46 22.67
C ALA A 135 7.31 -7.68 23.99
N ARG A 136 8.09 -6.59 24.16
CA ARG A 136 8.03 -5.73 25.36
C ARG A 136 6.68 -5.03 25.49
N LEU A 137 6.14 -4.51 24.40
CA LEU A 137 4.82 -3.87 24.36
C LEU A 137 3.72 -4.85 24.77
N ASN A 138 3.73 -6.06 24.22
CA ASN A 138 2.77 -7.11 24.56
C ASN A 138 2.82 -7.50 26.05
N LEU A 139 4.03 -7.63 26.62
CA LEU A 139 4.19 -7.88 28.05
C LEU A 139 3.64 -6.73 28.91
N MET A 140 3.85 -5.49 28.50
CA MET A 140 3.31 -4.32 29.20
C MET A 140 1.77 -4.30 29.16
N MET A 141 1.17 -4.55 27.99
CA MET A 141 -0.29 -4.66 27.85
C MET A 141 -0.86 -5.79 28.72
N GLN A 142 -0.20 -6.95 28.75
CA GLN A 142 -0.64 -8.09 29.56
C GLN A 142 -0.51 -7.80 31.07
N ALA A 143 0.56 -7.14 31.50
CA ALA A 143 0.73 -6.72 32.89
C ALA A 143 -0.35 -5.73 33.33
N MET A 144 -0.71 -4.77 32.47
CA MET A 144 -1.82 -3.83 32.73
C MET A 144 -3.17 -4.54 32.78
N SER A 145 -3.39 -5.55 31.93
CA SER A 145 -4.61 -6.36 31.96
C SER A 145 -4.72 -7.23 33.21
N ASN A 146 -3.60 -7.78 33.71
CA ASN A 146 -3.56 -8.63 34.89
C ASN A 146 -3.59 -7.85 36.22
N GLN A 147 -3.39 -6.53 36.20
CA GLN A 147 -3.53 -5.65 37.37
C GLN A 147 -4.97 -5.18 37.61
N ALA A 148 -5.92 -5.51 36.73
CA ALA A 148 -7.34 -5.30 36.99
C ALA A 148 -7.83 -6.29 38.07
N PRO A 149 -8.47 -5.84 39.18
CA PRO A 149 -8.90 -6.73 40.25
C PRO A 149 -9.84 -7.82 39.76
N ALA A 150 -9.50 -9.07 40.07
CA ALA A 150 -10.39 -10.21 39.93
C ALA A 150 -11.61 -10.01 40.84
N GLY A 151 -12.79 -9.89 40.23
CA GLY A 151 -14.07 -9.90 40.93
C GLY A 151 -14.63 -8.52 41.24
N GLY A 152 -15.65 -8.15 40.48
CA GLY A 152 -16.46 -6.95 40.72
C GLY A 152 -16.82 -6.29 39.42
N ALA A 153 -17.91 -6.75 38.80
CA ALA A 153 -18.53 -6.06 37.67
C ALA A 153 -18.86 -4.62 38.09
N ILE A 154 -18.07 -3.65 37.62
CA ILE A 154 -18.45 -2.24 37.69
C ILE A 154 -19.30 -1.96 36.44
N PRO A 155 -20.56 -1.54 36.60
CA PRO A 155 -21.37 -1.18 35.45
C PRO A 155 -20.81 0.11 34.87
N VAL A 156 -20.10 -0.01 33.75
CA VAL A 156 -19.74 1.14 32.90
C VAL A 156 -21.06 1.81 32.53
N SER A 157 -21.31 3.00 33.06
CA SER A 157 -22.42 3.83 32.63
C SER A 157 -22.21 4.12 31.15
N ARG A 158 -22.90 3.38 30.28
CA ARG A 158 -22.93 3.66 28.84
C ARG A 158 -23.48 5.07 28.69
N VAL A 159 -22.60 6.02 28.38
CA VAL A 159 -22.98 7.37 27.99
C VAL A 159 -23.93 7.21 26.81
N LYS A 160 -25.18 7.63 26.99
CA LYS A 160 -26.18 7.59 25.91
C LYS A 160 -25.77 8.65 24.89
N ILE A 161 -25.27 8.21 23.74
CA ILE A 161 -24.95 9.09 22.63
C ILE A 161 -26.28 9.69 22.14
N PRO A 162 -26.43 11.03 22.10
CA PRO A 162 -27.64 11.65 21.58
C PRO A 162 -27.80 11.35 20.09
N GLU A 163 -29.00 10.94 19.69
CA GLU A 163 -29.32 10.70 18.28
C GLU A 163 -29.35 12.03 17.50
N PRO A 164 -28.87 12.05 16.23
CA PRO A 164 -28.87 13.24 15.41
C PRO A 164 -30.29 13.65 15.02
N LYS A 165 -30.49 14.94 14.77
CA LYS A 165 -31.82 15.45 14.39
C LYS A 165 -32.19 15.02 12.97
N PRO A 166 -33.45 14.63 12.71
CA PRO A 166 -33.89 14.33 11.35
C PRO A 166 -33.86 15.58 10.45
N PHE A 167 -33.46 15.41 9.19
CA PHE A 167 -33.48 16.49 8.20
C PHE A 167 -34.69 16.37 7.27
N CYS A 168 -35.54 17.41 7.28
CA CYS A 168 -36.79 17.48 6.52
C CYS A 168 -36.67 18.11 5.13
N GLY A 169 -35.47 18.57 4.71
CA GLY A 169 -35.29 19.13 3.35
C GLY A 169 -35.50 20.62 3.26
N GLU A 170 -35.21 21.33 4.34
CA GLU A 170 -35.18 22.79 4.34
C GLU A 170 -34.22 23.26 3.24
N ARG A 171 -34.68 24.22 2.41
CA ARG A 171 -33.84 24.86 1.37
C ARG A 171 -32.91 25.90 2.00
N ASP A 172 -32.25 25.51 3.07
CA ASP A 172 -31.27 26.29 3.82
C ASP A 172 -29.96 25.51 3.87
N ALA A 173 -28.92 26.06 3.25
CA ALA A 173 -27.59 25.47 3.25
C ALA A 173 -27.07 25.23 4.67
N LYS A 174 -27.40 26.12 5.61
CA LYS A 174 -26.94 26.04 7.00
C LYS A 174 -27.59 24.87 7.74
N ALA A 175 -28.85 24.59 7.45
CA ALA A 175 -29.57 23.45 8.03
C ALA A 175 -28.98 22.12 7.52
N LEU A 176 -28.65 22.06 6.22
CA LEU A 176 -28.00 20.90 5.62
C LEU A 176 -26.59 20.68 6.19
N GLU A 177 -25.77 21.73 6.31
CA GLU A 177 -24.43 21.65 6.91
C GLU A 177 -24.50 21.19 8.38
N SER A 178 -25.44 21.72 9.16
CA SER A 178 -25.65 21.30 10.55
C SER A 178 -26.01 19.83 10.66
N TYR A 179 -26.87 19.34 9.77
CA TYR A 179 -27.27 17.93 9.73
C TYR A 179 -26.10 17.00 9.39
N ILE A 180 -25.31 17.35 8.36
CA ILE A 180 -24.12 16.57 7.98
C ILE A 180 -23.12 16.54 9.14
N PHE A 181 -22.88 17.69 9.77
CA PHE A 181 -21.98 17.79 10.91
C PHE A 181 -22.44 16.92 12.09
N ASP A 182 -23.73 16.97 12.46
CA ASP A 182 -24.29 16.15 13.54
C ASP A 182 -24.15 14.64 13.28
N LEU A 183 -24.34 14.20 12.02
CA LEU A 183 -24.13 12.81 11.62
C LEU A 183 -22.66 12.37 11.72
N GLU A 184 -21.72 13.22 11.30
CA GLU A 184 -20.29 12.92 11.42
C GLU A 184 -19.87 12.76 12.88
N GLN A 185 -20.34 13.65 13.76
CA GLN A 185 -20.07 13.53 15.20
C GLN A 185 -20.70 12.27 15.79
N TYR A 186 -21.92 11.93 15.35
CA TYR A 186 -22.58 10.70 15.75
C TYR A 186 -21.78 9.46 15.35
N PHE A 187 -21.32 9.36 14.10
CA PHE A 187 -20.51 8.23 13.63
C PHE A 187 -19.17 8.10 14.36
N LYS A 188 -18.53 9.23 14.68
CA LYS A 188 -17.31 9.26 15.51
C LYS A 188 -17.58 8.74 16.92
N ALA A 189 -18.70 9.16 17.53
CA ALA A 189 -19.09 8.73 18.87
C ALA A 189 -19.51 7.26 18.92
N THR A 190 -20.20 6.75 17.90
CA THR A 190 -20.64 5.35 17.81
C THR A 190 -19.58 4.40 17.29
N LYS A 191 -18.40 4.91 16.86
CA LYS A 191 -17.33 4.15 16.22
C LYS A 191 -17.84 3.34 15.02
N THR A 192 -18.73 3.92 14.21
CA THR A 192 -19.25 3.26 13.01
C THR A 192 -18.17 3.18 11.95
N VAL A 193 -17.69 1.97 11.63
CA VAL A 193 -16.49 1.77 10.79
C VAL A 193 -16.83 1.62 9.30
N THR A 194 -17.97 1.03 8.96
CA THR A 194 -18.30 0.69 7.56
C THR A 194 -19.16 1.77 6.89
N GLU A 195 -18.84 2.09 5.64
CA GLU A 195 -19.55 3.12 4.86
C GLU A 195 -21.01 2.73 4.60
N GLU A 196 -21.30 1.44 4.42
CA GLU A 196 -22.66 0.95 4.22
C GLU A 196 -23.56 1.22 5.44
N VAL A 197 -23.01 1.09 6.65
CA VAL A 197 -23.73 1.37 7.90
C VAL A 197 -23.89 2.87 8.09
N LYS A 198 -22.89 3.69 7.73
CA LYS A 198 -22.99 5.15 7.76
C LYS A 198 -24.08 5.66 6.81
N VAL A 199 -24.13 5.15 5.57
CA VAL A 199 -25.17 5.50 4.58
C VAL A 199 -26.55 5.06 5.07
N THR A 200 -26.69 3.85 5.60
CA THR A 200 -27.95 3.36 6.16
C THR A 200 -28.43 4.25 7.32
N LEU A 201 -27.52 4.65 8.19
CA LEU A 201 -27.84 5.44 9.37
C LEU A 201 -28.15 6.90 9.03
N ALA A 202 -27.40 7.51 8.10
CA ALA A 202 -27.72 8.84 7.56
C ALA A 202 -29.13 8.85 6.95
N THR A 203 -29.44 7.86 6.11
CA THR A 203 -30.74 7.77 5.42
C THR A 203 -31.91 7.46 6.36
N MET A 204 -31.67 6.76 7.47
CA MET A 204 -32.66 6.59 8.54
C MET A 204 -33.10 7.94 9.14
N HIS A 205 -32.18 8.91 9.22
CA HIS A 205 -32.38 10.24 9.77
C HIS A 205 -32.80 11.28 8.72
N LEU A 206 -33.18 10.84 7.51
CA LEU A 206 -33.95 11.67 6.58
C LEU A 206 -35.45 11.56 6.89
N SER A 207 -36.15 12.68 6.80
CA SER A 207 -37.60 12.78 7.01
C SER A 207 -38.29 13.40 5.79
N GLU A 208 -39.63 13.25 5.76
CA GLU A 208 -40.51 13.90 4.78
C GLU A 208 -40.09 13.68 3.32
N ASP A 209 -40.16 14.73 2.51
CA ASP A 209 -39.93 14.70 1.06
C ASP A 209 -38.50 14.28 0.71
N VAL A 210 -37.52 14.53 1.59
CA VAL A 210 -36.12 14.10 1.37
C VAL A 210 -35.99 12.60 1.43
N LYS A 211 -36.69 11.95 2.37
CA LYS A 211 -36.69 10.49 2.47
C LYS A 211 -37.36 9.85 1.25
N LEU A 212 -38.40 10.48 0.70
CA LEU A 212 -39.07 10.03 -0.52
C LEU A 212 -38.17 10.21 -1.75
N TRP A 213 -37.50 11.34 -1.87
CA TRP A 213 -36.53 11.61 -2.93
C TRP A 213 -35.38 10.58 -2.92
N TRP A 214 -34.81 10.31 -1.74
CA TRP A 214 -33.76 9.31 -1.58
C TRP A 214 -34.22 7.91 -2.01
N ARG A 215 -35.42 7.49 -1.60
CA ARG A 215 -35.99 6.19 -2.01
C ARG A 215 -36.18 6.08 -3.52
N SER A 216 -36.60 7.15 -4.18
CA SER A 216 -36.74 7.16 -5.64
C SER A 216 -35.40 6.95 -6.34
N ARG A 217 -34.29 7.46 -5.78
CA ARG A 217 -32.94 7.31 -6.33
C ARG A 217 -32.28 5.99 -6.00
N TYR A 218 -32.56 5.44 -4.82
CA TYR A 218 -32.00 4.15 -4.40
C TYR A 218 -32.53 2.97 -5.23
N VAL A 219 -33.72 3.07 -5.81
CA VAL A 219 -34.30 2.05 -6.70
C VAL A 219 -33.69 2.08 -8.11
N ASP A 220 -33.05 3.20 -8.48
CA ASP A 220 -32.45 3.42 -9.81
C ASP A 220 -30.93 3.09 -9.85
N ILE A 221 -30.35 2.58 -8.76
CA ILE A 221 -28.93 2.18 -8.59
C ILE A 221 -28.84 0.66 -8.50
#